data_AF-A0A0Q6P3M9-F1
#
_entry.id   AF-A0A0Q6P3M9-F1
#
_cell.length_a   1.000
_cell.length_b   1.000
_cell.length_c   1.000
_cell.angle_alpha   90.00
_cell.angle_beta   90.00
_cell.angle_gamma   90.00
#
_symmetry.space_group_name_H-M   'P 1'
#
loop_
_entity.id
_entity.type
_entity.pdbx_description
1 polymer ?
#
loop_
_entity_poly.entity_id
_entity_poly.type
_entity_poly.pdbx_seq_one_letter_code
_entity_poly.pdbx_strand_id
1 'polypeptide(L)'
;MNELRAAYVKLCTGMDVQYFVTLASNQDGTIASIRKRARDFCARMDRKLLGPSWSKKSAEERTDGVFFIEHVASNIHLHGLLRFPSGAEEGLRMTSALIWNKICPSGTIDFQSIYDLPRGVTYCMKELLLPGYSDEQFFLLRELMSERAHQTI
;
A
#
# COMPACT_ATOMS: atom_id res chain seq x y z
N MET A 1 16.16 -15.60 6.83
CA MET A 1 15.08 -14.83 7.50
C MET A 1 15.56 -13.45 7.95
N ASN A 2 16.66 -13.36 8.73
CA ASN A 2 17.22 -12.07 9.15
C ASN A 2 17.71 -11.22 7.97
N GLU A 3 18.33 -11.82 6.97
CA GLU A 3 18.78 -11.10 5.75
C GLU A 3 17.62 -10.57 4.91
N LEU A 4 16.55 -11.36 4.72
CA LEU A 4 15.37 -10.94 3.97
C LEU A 4 14.63 -9.79 4.68
N ARG A 5 14.48 -9.88 6.01
CA ARG A 5 13.95 -8.75 6.81
C ARG A 5 14.82 -7.51 6.66
N ALA A 6 16.15 -7.66 6.79
CA ALA A 6 17.07 -6.55 6.62
C ALA A 6 16.98 -5.92 5.22
N ALA A 7 16.78 -6.74 4.17
CA ALA A 7 16.57 -6.26 2.81
C ALA A 7 15.29 -5.43 2.68
N TYR A 8 14.16 -5.88 3.25
CA TYR A 8 12.91 -5.10 3.24
C TYR A 8 13.01 -3.83 4.06
N VAL A 9 13.67 -3.86 5.23
CA VAL A 9 13.93 -2.65 6.02
C VAL A 9 14.76 -1.66 5.22
N LYS A 10 15.83 -2.11 4.56
CA LYS A 10 16.68 -1.28 3.71
C LYS A 10 15.88 -0.69 2.53
N LEU A 11 15.04 -1.50 1.87
CA LEU A 11 14.17 -1.07 0.79
C LEU A 11 13.21 0.03 1.25
N CYS A 12 12.48 -0.21 2.35
CA CYS A 12 11.51 0.74 2.90
C CYS A 12 12.18 2.03 3.39
N THR A 13 13.39 1.93 3.95
CA THR A 13 14.20 3.10 4.34
C THR A 13 14.57 3.93 3.11
N GLY A 14 15.00 3.29 2.02
CA GLY A 14 15.34 3.97 0.76
C GLY A 14 14.14 4.60 0.04
N MET A 15 12.92 4.16 0.36
CA MET A 15 11.66 4.74 -0.13
C MET A 15 11.12 5.88 0.74
N ASP A 16 11.76 6.15 1.88
CA ASP A 16 11.31 7.14 2.87
C ASP A 16 9.84 6.92 3.28
N VAL A 17 9.47 5.67 3.58
CA VAL A 17 8.12 5.35 4.04
C VAL A 17 7.91 5.88 5.46
N GLN A 18 6.75 6.49 5.69
CA GLN A 18 6.44 7.21 6.93
C GLN A 18 5.15 6.69 7.59
N TYR A 19 4.34 5.93 6.85
CA TYR A 19 3.01 5.53 7.28
C TYR A 19 2.78 4.03 7.08
N PHE A 20 2.16 3.43 8.07
CA PHE A 20 1.63 2.08 8.01
C PHE A 20 0.13 2.16 7.77
N VAL A 21 -0.35 1.46 6.75
CA VAL A 21 -1.76 1.45 6.35
C VAL A 21 -2.24 0.02 6.21
N THR A 22 -3.24 -0.38 7.00
CA THR A 22 -3.94 -1.65 6.80
C THR A 22 -5.24 -1.40 6.06
N LEU A 23 -5.47 -2.09 4.93
CA LEU A 23 -6.74 -2.09 4.21
C LEU A 23 -7.30 -3.50 4.22
N ALA A 24 -8.33 -3.75 5.03
CA ALA A 24 -9.03 -5.04 5.07
C ALA A 24 -10.28 -4.99 4.19
N SER A 25 -10.51 -6.03 3.38
CA SER A 25 -11.70 -6.11 2.50
C SER A 25 -12.97 -6.51 3.25
N ASN A 26 -12.83 -7.28 4.33
CA ASN A 26 -13.91 -7.98 5.05
C ASN A 26 -14.78 -8.86 4.14
N GLN A 27 -14.21 -9.33 3.03
CA GLN A 27 -14.86 -10.14 2.02
C GLN A 27 -13.81 -11.00 1.31
N ASP A 28 -14.24 -12.17 0.83
CA ASP A 28 -13.43 -13.01 -0.05
C ASP A 28 -13.08 -12.25 -1.34
N GLY A 29 -11.97 -12.64 -1.95
CA GLY A 29 -11.49 -11.99 -3.16
C GLY A 29 -10.31 -12.72 -3.79
N THR A 30 -9.64 -12.03 -4.72
CA THR A 30 -8.44 -12.53 -5.37
C THR A 30 -7.31 -11.54 -5.14
N ILE A 31 -6.07 -12.01 -5.22
CA ILE A 31 -4.87 -11.16 -5.17
C ILE A 31 -4.98 -10.04 -6.24
N ALA A 32 -5.43 -10.38 -7.45
CA ALA A 32 -5.62 -9.39 -8.52
C ALA A 32 -6.64 -8.31 -8.16
N SER A 33 -7.77 -8.68 -7.55
CA SER A 33 -8.83 -7.72 -7.20
C SER A 33 -8.39 -6.79 -6.07
N ILE A 34 -7.67 -7.29 -5.06
CA ILE A 34 -7.19 -6.47 -3.96
C ILE A 34 -6.04 -5.54 -4.40
N ARG A 35 -5.14 -5.98 -5.29
CA ARG A 35 -4.10 -5.14 -5.91
C ARG A 35 -4.72 -3.98 -6.70
N LYS A 36 -5.77 -4.26 -7.47
CA LYS A 36 -6.53 -3.21 -8.15
C LYS A 36 -7.12 -2.20 -7.17
N ARG A 37 -7.68 -2.65 -6.03
CA ARG A 37 -8.20 -1.75 -4.99
C ARG A 37 -7.08 -0.92 -4.34
N ALA A 38 -5.91 -1.49 -4.10
CA ALA A 38 -4.73 -0.77 -3.59
C ALA A 38 -4.31 0.36 -4.54
N ARG A 39 -4.24 0.06 -5.84
CA ARG A 39 -3.94 1.05 -6.89
C ARG A 39 -5.00 2.15 -6.93
N ASP A 40 -6.29 1.78 -6.93
CA ASP A 40 -7.39 2.74 -6.96
C ASP A 40 -7.40 3.63 -5.69
N PHE A 41 -7.03 3.08 -4.53
CA PHE A 41 -6.85 3.81 -3.28
C PHE A 41 -5.72 4.84 -3.40
N CYS A 42 -4.53 4.41 -3.79
CA CYS A 42 -3.37 5.31 -3.89
C CYS A 42 -3.57 6.39 -4.97
N ALA A 43 -4.16 6.06 -6.11
CA ALA A 43 -4.49 7.05 -7.14
C ALA A 43 -5.50 8.10 -6.66
N ARG A 44 -6.47 7.71 -5.82
CA ARG A 44 -7.41 8.67 -5.21
C ARG A 44 -6.76 9.52 -4.13
N MET A 45 -5.83 8.95 -3.35
CA MET A 45 -4.99 9.71 -2.43
C MET A 45 -4.17 10.75 -3.19
N ASP A 46 -3.42 10.35 -4.21
CA ASP A 46 -2.63 11.26 -5.06
C ASP A 46 -3.49 12.35 -5.68
N ARG A 47 -4.66 12.01 -6.25
CA ARG A 47 -5.57 13.02 -6.80
C ARG A 47 -6.04 14.03 -5.75
N LYS A 48 -6.27 13.56 -4.51
CA LYS A 48 -6.73 14.42 -3.41
C LYS A 48 -5.62 15.33 -2.89
N LEU A 49 -4.38 14.84 -2.86
CA LEU A 49 -3.23 15.53 -2.30
C LEU A 49 -2.52 16.45 -3.31
N LEU A 50 -2.39 16.00 -4.56
CA LEU A 50 -1.64 16.68 -5.63
C LEU A 50 -2.55 17.35 -6.67
N GLY A 51 -3.86 17.13 -6.57
CA GLY A 51 -4.85 17.67 -7.49
C GLY A 51 -5.05 16.84 -8.77
N PRO A 52 -5.86 17.34 -9.73
CA PRO A 52 -6.28 16.58 -10.92
C PRO A 52 -5.13 16.15 -11.85
N SER A 53 -4.00 16.87 -11.84
CA SER A 53 -2.83 16.61 -12.66
C SER A 53 -1.79 15.70 -11.99
N TRP A 54 -2.15 15.05 -10.87
CA TRP A 54 -1.27 14.14 -10.11
C TRP A 54 -0.55 13.11 -11.00
N SER A 55 -1.18 12.62 -12.07
CA SER A 55 -0.60 11.61 -12.96
C SER A 55 0.56 12.14 -13.81
N LYS A 56 0.72 13.46 -13.92
CA LYS A 56 1.84 14.12 -14.60
C LYS A 56 3.03 14.35 -13.69
N LYS A 57 2.87 14.10 -12.38
CA LYS A 57 3.93 14.23 -11.38
C LYS A 57 4.89 13.05 -11.44
N SER A 58 6.13 13.27 -11.04
CA SER A 58 7.13 12.19 -10.99
C SER A 58 6.75 11.13 -9.95
N ALA A 59 7.41 9.96 -9.97
CA ALA A 59 7.16 8.94 -8.95
C ALA A 59 7.52 9.42 -7.54
N GLU A 60 8.56 10.24 -7.43
CA GLU A 60 9.06 10.83 -6.20
C GLU A 60 8.11 11.89 -5.63
N GLU A 61 7.32 12.56 -6.47
CA GLU A 61 6.30 13.51 -6.03
C GLU A 61 5.00 12.83 -5.56
N ARG A 62 4.78 11.56 -5.89
CA ARG A 62 3.54 10.79 -5.64
C ARG A 62 3.64 9.88 -4.43
N THR A 63 2.51 9.30 -4.04
CA THR A 63 2.46 8.20 -3.08
C THR A 63 3.29 7.03 -3.60
N ASP A 64 4.14 6.46 -2.75
CA ASP A 64 4.98 5.31 -3.08
C ASP A 64 5.18 4.41 -1.86
N GLY A 65 5.67 3.19 -2.08
CA GLY A 65 5.95 2.23 -1.03
C GLY A 65 5.67 0.81 -1.44
N VAL A 66 5.42 -0.05 -0.45
CA VAL A 66 5.21 -1.48 -0.64
C VAL A 66 3.93 -1.94 0.03
N PHE A 67 3.37 -3.03 -0.48
CA PHE A 67 2.26 -3.73 0.14
C PHE A 67 2.56 -5.22 0.31
N PHE A 68 2.05 -5.75 1.42
CA PHE A 68 2.01 -7.17 1.73
C PHE A 68 0.55 -7.60 1.83
N ILE A 69 0.19 -8.71 1.20
CA ILE A 69 -1.17 -9.26 1.17
C ILE A 69 -1.22 -10.44 2.12
N GLU A 70 -2.18 -10.42 3.04
CA GLU A 70 -2.39 -11.48 4.02
C GLU A 70 -3.79 -12.06 3.93
N HIS A 71 -3.97 -13.25 4.49
CA HIS A 71 -5.25 -13.93 4.64
C HIS A 71 -5.95 -14.17 3.28
N VAL A 72 -5.17 -14.50 2.23
CA VAL A 72 -5.66 -14.66 0.84
C VAL A 72 -6.76 -15.71 0.65
N ALA A 73 -6.87 -16.67 1.55
CA ALA A 73 -7.91 -17.70 1.55
C ALA A 73 -9.20 -17.28 2.28
N SER A 74 -9.27 -16.04 2.79
CA SER A 74 -10.42 -15.53 3.55
C SER A 74 -10.53 -13.99 3.44
N ASN A 75 -10.52 -13.28 4.59
CA ASN A 75 -10.60 -11.83 4.66
C ASN A 75 -9.26 -11.18 4.30
N ILE A 76 -9.08 -10.85 3.02
CA ILE A 76 -7.83 -10.31 2.50
C ILE A 76 -7.48 -8.97 3.15
N HIS A 77 -6.28 -8.90 3.74
CA HIS A 77 -5.70 -7.68 4.28
C HIS A 77 -4.53 -7.21 3.42
N LEU A 78 -4.45 -5.90 3.19
CA LEU A 78 -3.26 -5.25 2.66
C LEU A 78 -2.56 -4.49 3.77
N HIS A 79 -1.31 -4.82 4.03
CA HIS A 79 -0.42 -4.04 4.89
C HIS A 79 0.53 -3.23 4.03
N GLY A 80 0.29 -1.92 3.95
CA GLY A 80 1.09 -0.95 3.22
C GLY A 80 2.09 -0.24 4.13
N LEU A 81 3.33 -0.14 3.67
CA LEU A 81 4.33 0.78 4.20
C LEU A 81 4.53 1.86 3.15
N LEU A 82 4.04 3.07 3.42
CA LEU A 82 3.82 4.10 2.41
C LEU A 82 4.48 5.42 2.78
N ARG A 83 4.92 6.12 1.76
CA ARG A 83 5.21 7.55 1.75
C ARG A 83 4.06 8.26 1.04
N PHE A 84 3.56 9.34 1.61
CA PHE A 84 2.63 10.25 0.93
C PHE A 84 3.36 11.55 0.54
N PRO A 85 2.83 12.33 -0.43
CA PRO A 85 3.38 13.65 -0.76
C PRO A 85 3.54 14.54 0.48
N SER A 86 4.65 15.29 0.54
CA SER A 86 5.02 16.16 1.68
C SER A 86 4.00 17.27 1.93
N GLY A 87 3.81 17.66 3.20
CA GLY A 87 2.88 18.74 3.60
C GLY A 87 1.41 18.31 3.66
N ALA A 88 1.13 17.02 3.48
CA ALA A 88 -0.22 16.46 3.48
C ALA A 88 -0.70 15.96 4.85
N GLU A 89 0.13 16.05 5.91
CA GLU A 89 -0.04 15.31 7.18
C GLU A 89 -1.42 15.51 7.83
N GLU A 90 -1.93 16.74 7.79
CA GLU A 90 -3.23 17.07 8.38
C GLU A 90 -4.36 16.41 7.59
N GLY A 91 -5.10 15.53 8.26
CA GLY A 91 -6.27 14.88 7.68
C GLY A 91 -5.96 13.69 6.77
N LEU A 92 -4.71 13.20 6.67
CA LEU A 92 -4.40 11.95 5.92
C LEU A 92 -5.25 10.79 6.41
N ARG A 93 -5.32 10.59 7.73
CA ARG A 93 -6.10 9.50 8.36
C ARG A 93 -7.58 9.56 8.00
N MET A 94 -8.17 10.76 8.03
CA MET A 94 -9.58 10.93 7.67
C MET A 94 -9.79 10.75 6.16
N THR A 95 -8.91 11.31 5.35
CA THR A 95 -8.96 11.23 3.90
C THR A 95 -8.83 9.79 3.41
N SER A 96 -7.89 9.03 3.97
CA SER A 96 -7.70 7.61 3.67
C SER A 96 -8.92 6.79 4.07
N ALA A 97 -9.51 7.05 5.25
CA ALA A 97 -10.74 6.41 5.68
C ALA A 97 -11.91 6.64 4.71
N LEU A 98 -12.13 7.90 4.31
CA LEU A 98 -13.19 8.26 3.35
C LEU A 98 -12.97 7.63 1.97
N ILE A 99 -11.72 7.57 1.51
CA ILE A 99 -11.39 6.98 0.21
C ILE A 99 -11.56 5.46 0.25
N TRP A 100 -11.07 4.79 1.29
CA TRP A 100 -11.21 3.34 1.42
C TRP A 100 -12.67 2.93 1.52
N ASN A 101 -13.47 3.60 2.35
CA ASN A 101 -14.91 3.34 2.45
C ASN A 101 -15.65 3.49 1.11
N LYS A 102 -15.18 4.38 0.21
CA LYS A 102 -15.73 4.51 -1.15
C LYS A 102 -15.28 3.41 -2.12
N ILE A 103 -14.19 2.73 -1.85
CA ILE A 103 -13.65 1.63 -2.68
C ILE A 103 -14.18 0.29 -2.20
N CYS A 104 -14.22 0.10 -0.88
CA CYS A 104 -14.62 -1.12 -0.20
C CYS A 104 -15.52 -0.75 1.00
N PRO A 105 -16.84 -0.57 0.80
CA PRO A 105 -17.74 -0.11 1.86
C PRO A 105 -17.84 -1.06 3.06
N SER A 106 -17.62 -2.36 2.87
CA SER A 106 -17.54 -3.33 3.96
C SER A 106 -16.18 -3.36 4.65
N GLY A 107 -15.17 -2.74 4.04
CA GLY A 107 -13.78 -2.85 4.47
C GLY A 107 -13.48 -1.96 5.67
N THR A 108 -12.41 -2.30 6.37
CA THR A 108 -11.87 -1.47 7.46
C THR A 108 -10.49 -0.97 7.07
N ILE A 109 -10.11 0.16 7.65
CA ILE A 109 -8.79 0.77 7.45
C ILE A 109 -8.21 1.18 8.79
N ASP A 110 -6.93 0.89 8.93
CA ASP A 110 -6.10 1.41 10.01
C ASP A 110 -4.93 2.20 9.40
N PHE A 111 -4.63 3.35 9.97
CA PHE A 111 -3.65 4.29 9.45
C PHE A 111 -2.84 4.84 10.61
N GLN A 112 -1.53 4.62 10.58
CA GLN A 112 -0.61 4.96 11.66
C GLN A 112 0.67 5.56 11.10
N SER A 113 1.26 6.51 11.82
CA SER A 113 2.64 6.94 11.57
C SER A 113 3.61 5.84 12.02
N ILE A 114 4.71 5.66 11.28
CA ILE A 114 5.76 4.69 11.61
C ILE A 114 6.77 5.35 12.55
N TYR A 115 6.87 4.84 13.77
CA TYR A 115 7.92 5.24 14.73
C TYR A 115 9.06 4.22 14.81
N ASP A 116 8.81 2.98 14.39
CA ASP A 116 9.78 1.86 14.37
C ASP A 116 9.58 1.07 13.08
N LEU A 117 10.33 1.46 12.03
CA LEU A 117 10.23 0.84 10.72
C LEU A 117 10.64 -0.65 10.73
N PRO A 118 11.73 -1.08 11.39
CA PRO A 118 12.06 -2.50 11.51
C PRO A 118 10.92 -3.35 12.08
N ARG A 119 10.24 -2.85 13.11
CA ARG A 119 9.08 -3.53 13.68
C ARG A 119 7.89 -3.55 12.72
N GLY A 120 7.62 -2.43 12.03
CA GLY A 120 6.57 -2.33 11.03
C GLY A 120 6.77 -3.33 9.88
N VAL A 121 7.98 -3.43 9.34
CA VAL A 121 8.35 -4.42 8.31
C VAL A 121 8.14 -5.84 8.83
N THR A 122 8.58 -6.13 10.06
CA THR A 122 8.41 -7.47 10.66
C THR A 122 6.93 -7.83 10.80
N TYR A 123 6.09 -6.86 11.15
CA TYR A 123 4.65 -7.06 11.24
C TYR A 123 4.03 -7.44 9.89
N CYS A 124 4.34 -6.70 8.81
CA CYS A 124 3.82 -6.98 7.47
C CYS A 124 4.26 -8.34 6.89
N MET A 125 5.35 -8.91 7.41
CA MET A 125 5.96 -10.14 6.91
C MET A 125 5.49 -11.40 7.64
N LYS A 126 4.52 -11.34 8.56
CA LYS A 126 4.18 -12.48 9.43
C LYS A 126 3.71 -13.73 8.66
N GLU A 127 3.10 -13.57 7.48
CA GLU A 127 2.65 -14.70 6.65
C GLU A 127 3.70 -15.21 5.65
N LEU A 128 4.83 -14.52 5.48
CA LEU A 128 5.84 -14.83 4.44
C LEU A 128 6.42 -16.25 4.53
N LEU A 129 6.41 -16.85 5.73
CA LEU A 129 6.94 -18.18 5.98
C LEU A 129 5.87 -19.27 6.05
N LEU A 130 4.60 -18.89 5.88
CA LEU A 130 3.51 -19.86 5.92
C LEU A 130 3.48 -20.67 4.62
N PRO A 131 3.19 -21.99 4.70
CA PRO A 131 2.95 -22.80 3.51
C PRO A 131 1.86 -22.17 2.63
N GLY A 132 2.13 -22.06 1.33
CA GLY A 132 1.19 -21.47 0.37
C GLY A 132 1.33 -19.96 0.17
N TYR A 133 2.28 -19.29 0.83
CA TYR A 133 2.63 -17.91 0.49
C TYR A 133 3.13 -17.83 -0.96
N SER A 134 2.59 -16.88 -1.72
CA SER A 134 2.95 -16.61 -3.12
C SER A 134 3.66 -15.26 -3.24
N ASP A 135 4.62 -15.16 -4.16
CA ASP A 135 5.31 -13.91 -4.48
C ASP A 135 4.34 -12.80 -4.92
N GLU A 136 3.17 -13.16 -5.44
CA GLU A 136 2.11 -12.20 -5.81
C GLU A 136 1.49 -11.47 -4.60
N GLN A 137 1.72 -11.97 -3.39
CA GLN A 137 1.33 -11.35 -2.12
C GLN A 137 2.25 -10.21 -1.68
N PHE A 138 3.25 -9.86 -2.48
CA PHE A 138 4.06 -8.67 -2.32
C PHE A 138 4.02 -7.83 -3.60
N PHE A 139 4.05 -6.50 -3.47
CA PHE A 139 4.29 -5.62 -4.60
C PHE A 139 4.81 -4.25 -4.21
N LEU A 140 5.54 -3.64 -5.15
CA LEU A 140 5.87 -2.23 -5.11
C LEU A 140 4.69 -1.44 -5.70
N LEU A 141 4.28 -0.36 -5.03
CA LEU A 141 3.16 0.45 -5.53
C LEU A 141 3.47 1.04 -6.92
N ARG A 142 4.72 1.44 -7.15
CA ARG A 142 5.19 1.94 -8.46
C ARG A 142 4.99 0.95 -9.61
N GLU A 143 5.01 -0.36 -9.36
CA GLU A 143 4.73 -1.38 -10.39
C GLU A 143 3.27 -1.27 -10.85
N LEU A 144 2.33 -1.18 -9.91
CA LEU A 144 0.91 -1.02 -10.23
C LEU A 144 0.56 0.33 -10.85
N MET A 145 1.28 1.39 -10.48
CA MET A 145 0.99 2.76 -10.92
C MET A 145 1.62 3.10 -12.29
N SER A 146 2.61 2.33 -12.75
CA SER A 146 3.28 2.49 -14.05
C SER A 146 2.61 1.70 -15.19
N GLU A 147 1.71 0.76 -14.88
CA GLU A 147 0.95 -0.05 -15.85
C GLU A 147 0.08 0.78 -16.84
N ARG A 148 -0.05 2.11 -16.64
CA ARG A 148 -0.70 3.01 -17.63
C ARG A 148 0.23 3.57 -18.70
N ALA A 149 1.53 3.27 -18.68
CA ALA A 149 2.45 3.71 -19.72
C ALA A 149 2.43 2.83 -21.00
N HIS A 150 1.75 1.67 -20.98
CA HIS A 150 1.79 0.70 -22.08
C HIS A 150 0.41 0.28 -22.64
N GLN A 151 -0.67 0.99 -22.29
CA GLN A 151 -1.95 0.85 -22.97
C GLN A 151 -2.29 2.15 -23.69
N THR A 152 -1.61 2.36 -24.81
CA THR A 152 -2.04 3.27 -25.87
C THR A 152 -1.60 2.66 -27.19
N ILE A 153 -2.51 1.88 -27.81
CA ILE A 153 -2.86 1.95 -29.23
C ILE A 153 -4.35 1.59 -29.31
#